data_AF-A0AAP9Y8E7-F1
#
_entry.id   AF-A0AAP9Y8E7-F1
#
_cell.length_a   1.000
_cell.length_b   1.000
_cell.length_c   1.000
_cell.angle_alpha   90.00
_cell.angle_beta   90.00
_cell.angle_gamma   90.00
#
_symmetry.space_group_name_H-M   'P 1'
#
loop_
_entity.id
_entity.type
_entity.pdbx_description
1 polymer ?
#
loop_
_entity_poly.entity_id
_entity_poly.type
_entity_poly.pdbx_seq_one_letter_code
_entity_poly.pdbx_strand_id
1 'polypeptide(L)'
;MIIDPLSPAPSLNAAYGLVDTLRVALTGATCPQWTGVGGDAYRTSQSEAVACALGVLADIQAALDLLPSLEAEHAQLFAHELADHADVNGTGADRRATGAW
;
A
#
# COMPACT_ATOMS: atom_id res chain seq x y z
N MET A 1 -20.26 17.14 -2.38
CA MET A 1 -19.26 16.07 -2.16
C MET A 1 -18.04 16.72 -1.55
N ILE A 2 -17.81 16.56 -0.25
CA ILE A 2 -16.63 17.09 0.42
C ILE A 2 -15.51 16.11 0.09
N ILE A 3 -14.58 16.52 -0.77
CA ILE A 3 -13.34 15.79 -0.99
C ILE A 3 -12.49 16.12 0.23
N ASP A 4 -12.28 15.15 1.11
CA ASP A 4 -11.31 15.30 2.19
C ASP A 4 -9.90 15.32 1.57
N PRO A 5 -9.19 16.46 1.59
CA PRO A 5 -7.88 16.60 0.97
C PRO A 5 -6.78 15.83 1.72
N LEU A 6 -7.07 15.30 2.91
CA LEU A 6 -6.18 14.45 3.70
C LEU A 6 -6.55 12.97 3.61
N SER A 7 -7.59 12.62 2.86
CA SER A 7 -7.91 11.22 2.59
C SER A 7 -6.69 10.56 1.92
N PRO A 8 -6.23 9.38 2.38
CA PRO A 8 -5.11 8.68 1.75
C PRO A 8 -5.49 8.06 0.39
N ALA A 9 -6.78 7.95 0.07
CA ALA A 9 -7.28 7.31 -1.14
C ALA A 9 -6.74 7.90 -2.47
N PRO A 10 -6.64 9.23 -2.67
CA PRO A 10 -6.06 9.82 -3.88
C PRO A 10 -4.56 9.51 -4.01
N SER A 11 -3.83 9.53 -2.89
CA SER A 11 -2.40 9.22 -2.84
C SER A 11 -2.13 7.74 -3.13
N LEU A 12 -2.97 6.85 -2.60
CA LEU A 12 -2.88 5.42 -2.87
C LEU A 12 -3.20 5.09 -4.33
N ASN A 13 -4.24 5.72 -4.90
CA ASN A 13 -4.55 5.58 -6.33
C ASN A 13 -3.43 6.12 -7.23
N ALA A 14 -2.78 7.23 -6.84
CA ALA A 14 -1.62 7.74 -7.54
C ALA A 14 -0.42 6.77 -7.47
N ALA A 15 -0.21 6.09 -6.34
CA ALA A 15 0.83 5.08 -6.19
C ALA A 15 0.60 3.87 -7.12
N TYR A 16 -0.63 3.36 -7.22
CA TYR A 16 -0.97 2.31 -8.18
C TYR A 16 -0.73 2.76 -9.63
N GLY A 17 -1.15 3.98 -9.99
CA GLY A 17 -0.93 4.53 -11.32
C GLY A 17 0.56 4.72 -11.65
N LEU A 18 1.39 5.09 -10.67
CA LEU A 18 2.84 5.19 -10.82
C LEU A 18 3.47 3.82 -11.11
N VAL A 19 3.10 2.79 -10.33
CA VAL A 19 3.61 1.42 -10.52
C VAL A 19 3.26 0.90 -11.92
N ASP A 20 2.03 1.09 -12.37
CA ASP A 20 1.58 0.69 -13.70
C ASP A 20 2.35 1.44 -14.81
N THR A 21 2.46 2.76 -14.69
CA THR A 21 3.20 3.60 -15.64
C THR A 21 4.66 3.16 -15.76
N LEU A 22 5.32 2.86 -14.65
CA LEU A 22 6.71 2.40 -14.63
C LEU A 22 6.87 1.02 -15.26
N ARG A 23 5.93 0.09 -15.01
CA ARG A 23 5.92 -1.22 -15.66
C ARG A 23 5.80 -1.10 -17.18
N VAL A 24 4.88 -0.26 -17.66
CA VAL A 24 4.71 0.01 -19.09
C VAL A 24 5.97 0.62 -19.69
N ALA A 25 6.57 1.61 -19.02
CA ALA A 25 7.79 2.24 -19.51
C ALA A 25 8.98 1.27 -19.59
N LEU A 26 9.17 0.42 -18.57
CA LEU A 26 10.26 -0.56 -18.52
C LEU A 26 10.11 -1.65 -19.59
N THR A 27 8.89 -2.13 -19.81
CA THR A 27 8.61 -3.17 -20.83
C THR A 27 8.71 -2.62 -22.26
N GLY A 28 8.44 -1.33 -22.45
CA GLY A 28 8.61 -0.64 -23.74
C GLY A 28 10.03 -0.16 -24.03
N ALA A 29 10.94 -0.16 -23.06
CA ALA A 29 12.28 0.37 -23.21
C ALA A 29 13.16 -0.54 -24.09
N THR A 30 13.44 -0.11 -25.32
CA THR A 30 14.32 -0.82 -26.25
C THR A 30 15.37 0.12 -26.84
N CYS A 31 16.53 -0.41 -27.22
CA CYS A 31 17.59 0.33 -27.90
C CYS A 31 17.99 -0.39 -29.20
N PRO A 32 17.14 -0.34 -30.24
CA PRO A 32 17.34 -1.07 -31.49
C PRO A 32 18.59 -0.62 -32.27
N GLN A 33 19.09 0.58 -32.00
CA GLN A 33 20.25 1.17 -32.67
C GLN A 33 21.60 0.56 -32.24
N TRP A 34 21.64 -0.28 -31.19
CA TRP A 34 22.84 -0.97 -30.74
C TRP A 34 22.93 -2.39 -31.34
N THR A 35 23.80 -2.56 -32.34
CA THR A 35 23.99 -3.82 -33.08
C THR A 35 25.35 -4.47 -32.81
N GLY A 36 25.49 -5.76 -33.14
CA GLY A 36 26.71 -6.54 -32.95
C GLY A 36 26.93 -7.01 -31.50
N VAL A 37 28.10 -7.59 -31.21
CA VAL A 37 28.42 -8.22 -29.91
C VAL A 37 28.27 -7.24 -28.73
N GLY A 38 28.63 -5.98 -28.91
CA GLY A 38 28.41 -4.93 -27.89
C GLY A 38 26.92 -4.62 -27.66
N GLY A 39 26.10 -4.72 -28.70
CA GLY A 39 24.65 -4.59 -28.60
C GLY A 39 23.99 -5.79 -27.92
N ASP A 40 24.51 -7.00 -28.14
CA ASP A 40 24.07 -8.21 -27.43
C ASP A 40 24.36 -8.11 -25.93
N ALA A 41 25.59 -7.75 -25.57
CA ALA A 41 25.97 -7.54 -24.16
C ALA A 41 25.11 -6.47 -23.49
N TYR A 42 24.88 -5.34 -24.17
CA TYR A 42 24.00 -4.28 -23.67
C TYR A 42 22.57 -4.78 -23.44
N ARG A 43 21.97 -5.50 -24.40
CA ARG A 43 20.60 -6.04 -24.26
C ARG A 43 20.49 -7.02 -23.10
N THR A 44 21.50 -7.85 -22.87
CA THR A 44 21.53 -8.77 -21.73
C THR A 44 21.52 -7.99 -20.41
N SER A 45 22.46 -7.05 -20.23
CA SER A 45 22.50 -6.23 -19.00
C SER A 45 21.25 -5.36 -18.83
N GLN A 46 20.69 -4.83 -19.91
CA GLN A 46 19.42 -4.11 -19.89
C GLN A 46 18.28 -5.02 -19.43
N SER A 47 18.20 -6.24 -19.96
CA SER A 47 17.15 -7.20 -19.60
C SER A 47 17.23 -7.61 -18.13
N GLU A 48 18.44 -7.82 -17.61
CA GLU A 48 18.66 -8.09 -16.18
C GLU A 48 18.22 -6.91 -15.31
N ALA A 49 18.60 -5.68 -15.68
CA ALA A 49 18.20 -4.48 -14.96
C ALA A 49 16.68 -4.27 -14.98
N VAL A 50 16.04 -4.47 -16.14
CA VAL A 50 14.58 -4.39 -16.29
C VAL A 50 13.89 -5.46 -15.45
N ALA A 51 14.38 -6.71 -15.47
CA ALA A 51 13.82 -7.79 -14.66
C ALA A 51 13.91 -7.47 -13.17
N CYS A 52 15.05 -6.95 -12.71
CA CYS A 52 15.24 -6.51 -11.32
C CYS A 52 14.24 -5.40 -10.94
N ALA A 53 14.12 -4.36 -11.78
CA ALA A 53 13.20 -3.26 -11.55
C ALA A 53 11.72 -3.72 -11.54
N LEU A 54 11.33 -4.61 -12.44
CA LEU A 54 9.99 -5.20 -12.46
C LEU A 54 9.71 -6.04 -11.21
N GLY A 55 10.71 -6.74 -10.68
CA GLY A 55 10.64 -7.44 -9.39
C GLY A 55 10.33 -6.48 -8.24
N VAL A 56 11.10 -5.40 -8.11
CA VAL A 56 10.86 -4.37 -7.07
C VAL A 56 9.46 -3.75 -7.21
N LEU A 57 8.99 -3.47 -8.44
CA LEU A 57 7.63 -2.97 -8.66
C LEU A 57 6.56 -4.00 -8.28
N ALA A 58 6.84 -5.29 -8.38
CA ALA A 58 5.94 -6.34 -7.89
C ALA A 58 5.87 -6.38 -6.37
N ASP A 59 6.99 -6.25 -5.69
CA ASP A 59 7.02 -6.18 -4.23
C ASP A 59 6.28 -4.93 -3.71
N ILE A 60 6.47 -3.78 -4.36
CA ILE A 60 5.74 -2.55 -4.05
C ILE A 60 4.24 -2.75 -4.27
N GLN A 61 3.83 -3.32 -5.41
CA GLN A 61 2.42 -3.60 -5.69
C GLN A 61 1.81 -4.49 -4.58
N ALA A 62 2.49 -5.57 -4.21
CA ALA A 62 2.04 -6.46 -3.16
C ALA A 62 1.89 -5.74 -1.81
N ALA A 63 2.82 -4.84 -1.47
CA ALA A 63 2.71 -4.03 -0.26
C ALA A 63 1.52 -3.06 -0.31
N LEU A 64 1.26 -2.44 -1.47
CA LEU A 64 0.08 -1.58 -1.65
C LEU A 64 -1.23 -2.36 -1.52
N ASP A 65 -1.28 -3.57 -2.08
CA ASP A 65 -2.46 -4.44 -2.03
C ASP A 65 -2.82 -4.89 -0.58
N LEU A 66 -1.84 -4.86 0.34
CA LEU A 66 -2.04 -5.19 1.76
C LEU A 66 -2.54 -4.00 2.61
N LEU A 67 -2.43 -2.76 2.12
CA LEU A 67 -2.83 -1.56 2.88
C LEU A 67 -4.31 -1.59 3.31
N PRO A 68 -5.29 -1.92 2.44
CA PRO A 68 -6.69 -1.94 2.83
C PRO A 68 -7.00 -2.93 3.97
N SER A 69 -6.34 -4.10 3.97
CA SER A 69 -6.49 -5.07 5.07
C SER A 69 -5.87 -4.57 6.37
N LEU A 70 -4.69 -3.94 6.31
CA LEU A 70 -4.03 -3.38 7.48
C LEU A 70 -4.85 -2.23 8.09
N GLU A 71 -5.44 -1.38 7.25
CA GLU A 71 -6.35 -0.32 7.68
C GLU A 71 -7.62 -0.88 8.34
N ALA A 72 -8.19 -1.95 7.77
CA ALA A 72 -9.35 -2.63 8.34
C ALA A 72 -9.04 -3.27 9.71
N GLU A 73 -7.89 -3.94 9.84
CA GLU A 73 -7.44 -4.53 11.11
C GLU A 73 -7.23 -3.45 12.18
N HIS A 74 -6.56 -2.34 11.83
CA HIS A 74 -6.39 -1.22 12.74
C HIS A 74 -7.74 -0.62 13.17
N ALA A 75 -8.66 -0.39 12.23
CA ALA A 75 -9.98 0.14 12.55
C ALA A 75 -10.78 -0.79 13.48
N GLN A 76 -10.67 -2.11 13.28
CA GLN A 76 -11.29 -3.11 14.15
C GLN A 76 -10.71 -3.10 15.56
N LEU A 77 -9.38 -3.03 15.70
CA LEU A 77 -8.72 -2.94 17.00
C LEU A 77 -9.12 -1.67 17.74
N PHE A 78 -9.10 -0.53 17.07
CA PHE A 78 -9.56 0.73 17.67
C PHE A 78 -11.03 0.68 18.11
N ALA A 79 -11.90 0.09 17.29
CA ALA A 79 -13.31 -0.07 17.65
C ALA A 79 -13.49 -0.99 18.87
N HIS A 80 -12.68 -2.06 18.97
CA HIS A 80 -12.69 -2.97 20.10
C HIS A 80 -12.23 -2.29 21.39
N GLU A 81 -11.12 -1.55 21.36
CA GLU A 81 -10.63 -0.77 22.52
C GLU A 81 -11.65 0.27 22.98
N LEU A 82 -12.31 0.96 22.03
CA LEU A 82 -13.35 1.93 22.36
C LEU A 82 -14.56 1.27 23.03
N ALA A 83 -14.96 0.08 22.56
CA ALA A 83 -16.04 -0.69 23.15
C ALA A 83 -15.69 -1.18 24.57
N ASP A 84 -14.46 -1.66 24.78
CA ASP A 84 -13.96 -2.09 26.09
C ASP A 84 -13.94 -0.93 27.10
N HIS A 85 -13.46 0.24 26.68
CA HIS A 85 -13.50 1.45 27.49
C HIS A 85 -14.92 1.94 27.79
N ALA A 86 -15.86 1.79 26.86
CA ALA A 86 -17.26 2.13 27.07
C ALA A 86 -17.93 1.20 28.08
N ASP A 87 -17.63 -0.11 28.04
CA ASP A 87 -18.17 -1.09 28.98
C ASP A 87 -17.66 -0.89 30.41
N VAL A 88 -16.37 -0.59 30.58
CA VAL A 88 -15.77 -0.24 31.89
C VAL A 88 -16.40 1.03 32.46
N ASN A 89 -16.64 2.05 31.63
CA ASN A 89 -17.31 3.29 32.07
C ASN A 89 -18.79 3.06 32.39
N GLY A 90 -19.49 2.23 31.61
CA GLY A 90 -20.89 1.85 31.83
C GLY A 90 -21.08 1.08 33.13
N THR A 91 -20.30 0.02 33.36
CA THR A 91 -20.32 -0.73 34.63
C THR A 91 -19.85 0.10 35.82
N GLY A 92 -18.92 1.03 35.64
CA GLY A 92 -18.49 1.97 36.69
C GLY A 92 -19.53 3.05 37.02
N ALA A 93 -20.36 3.45 36.05
CA ALA A 93 -21.51 4.32 36.29
C ALA A 93 -22.64 3.56 37.00
N ASP A 94 -22.89 2.31 36.62
CA ASP A 94 -23.94 1.46 37.19
C ASP A 94 -23.63 1.02 38.64
N ARG A 95 -22.37 0.68 38.95
CA ARG A 95 -21.92 0.45 40.35
C ARG A 95 -22.06 1.69 41.24
N ARG A 96 -21.76 2.89 40.71
CA ARG A 96 -21.97 4.15 41.44
C ARG A 96 -23.45 4.46 41.66
N ALA A 97 -24.32 4.11 40.71
CA ALA A 97 -25.76 4.30 40.83
C ALA A 97 -26.41 3.33 41.83
N THR A 98 -25.87 2.11 41.96
CA THR A 98 -26.38 1.06 42.87
C THR A 98 -25.74 1.07 44.26
N GLY A 99 -24.71 1.88 44.49
CA GLY A 99 -24.06 2.04 45.81
C GLY A 99 -23.20 0.85 46.25
N ALA A 100 -22.92 -0.09 45.34
CA ALA A 100 -22.03 -1.22 45.57
C ALA A 100 -20.58 -0.77 45.31
N TRP A 101 -19.78 -0.68 46.39
CA TRP A 101 -18.33 -0.53 46.32
C TRP A 101 -17.66 -1.91 46.23
#